data_AF-N1JEI0-F1
#
_entry.id   AF-N1JEI0-F1
#
_cell.length_a   1.000
_cell.length_b   1.000
_cell.length_c   1.000
_cell.angle_alpha   90.00
_cell.angle_beta   90.00
_cell.angle_gamma   90.00
#
_symmetry.space_group_name_H-M   'P 1'
#
loop_
_entity.id
_entity.type
_entity.pdbx_description
1 polymer ?
#
loop_
_entity_poly.entity_id
_entity_poly.type
_entity_poly.pdbx_seq_one_letter_code
_entity_poly.pdbx_strand_id
1 'polypeptide(L)'
;MIYIPTALIKHRYSGITENMLKNVTTSLSDIQEKLLQIIHSHTILIGHSLNSDLTALKITHPHIVDTAIIFPHPRGPPLKSSLKFLAQRYLNREIQKGHGATGPGAGHDSIEDAKTCLDLVKQKCEKGKAWGTFEAYGENIFKRVARTGKKFKCQQGLPTAQSSAGRTSAAVDWGDPRKGPGAAADFPISCTSDDEVMRGVIRAVTGDPDGKEIPGGGVDFVWARFRELEALRGWSNNNRRATIGALGSDCVTSDIPIKSDEQTSVPATTAVSEALDIPLSALTKPSAHAIAEMTQRIFDIYSALPPCTAVILYSGSGCPLEMSRLQALHTTFKREYKTKKWDQLSVRWTDVEEQALRRASLVARHGLGFVGVK
;
A
#
# COMPACT_ATOMS: atom_id res chain seq x y z
N MET A 1 0.79 -16.17 -50.54
CA MET A 1 1.64 -17.03 -49.67
C MET A 1 2.49 -16.12 -48.79
N ILE A 2 2.11 -15.93 -47.52
CA ILE A 2 2.92 -15.15 -46.59
C ILE A 2 4.05 -16.05 -46.11
N TYR A 3 5.26 -15.85 -46.64
CA TYR A 3 6.45 -16.50 -46.11
C TYR A 3 6.72 -15.90 -44.73
N ILE A 4 6.54 -16.68 -43.67
CA ILE A 4 6.99 -16.33 -42.31
C ILE A 4 8.33 -17.04 -42.12
N PRO A 5 9.47 -16.31 -42.15
CA PRO A 5 10.76 -16.89 -41.78
C PRO A 5 10.65 -17.58 -40.43
N THR A 6 11.13 -18.82 -40.32
CA THR A 6 11.14 -19.59 -39.06
C THR A 6 11.81 -18.82 -37.91
N ALA A 7 12.75 -17.92 -38.22
CA ALA A 7 13.38 -17.00 -37.27
C ALA A 7 12.41 -16.00 -36.57
N LEU A 8 11.20 -15.79 -37.10
CA LEU A 8 10.19 -14.90 -36.49
C LEU A 8 9.23 -15.64 -35.54
N ILE A 9 9.27 -16.98 -35.48
CA ILE A 9 8.38 -17.77 -34.62
C ILE A 9 8.87 -17.70 -33.17
N LYS A 10 8.19 -16.87 -32.37
CA LYS A 10 8.46 -16.72 -30.94
C LYS A 10 7.84 -17.87 -30.14
N HIS A 11 8.44 -19.05 -30.21
CA HIS A 11 7.94 -20.29 -29.56
C HIS A 11 7.61 -20.10 -28.07
N ARG A 12 8.46 -19.37 -27.33
CA ARG A 12 8.28 -19.11 -25.88
C ARG A 12 7.06 -18.25 -25.52
N TYR A 13 6.57 -17.44 -26.46
CA TYR A 13 5.48 -16.49 -26.23
C TYR A 13 4.17 -16.93 -26.88
N SER A 14 4.24 -17.48 -28.09
CA SER A 14 3.06 -17.84 -28.88
C SER A 14 2.61 -19.29 -28.73
N GLY A 15 3.48 -20.19 -28.25
CA GLY A 15 3.22 -21.64 -28.26
C GLY A 15 3.13 -22.26 -29.67
N ILE A 16 3.32 -21.48 -30.73
CA ILE A 16 3.24 -21.96 -32.12
C ILE A 16 4.51 -22.71 -32.47
N THR A 17 4.37 -23.89 -33.07
CA THR A 17 5.49 -24.69 -33.61
C THR A 17 5.55 -24.61 -35.13
N GLU A 18 6.72 -24.82 -35.73
CA GLU A 18 6.87 -24.83 -37.20
C GLU A 18 5.94 -25.87 -37.85
N ASN A 19 5.76 -27.03 -37.22
CA ASN A 19 4.85 -28.06 -37.70
C ASN A 19 3.38 -27.60 -37.74
N MET A 20 2.95 -26.70 -36.86
CA MET A 20 1.60 -26.14 -36.89
C MET A 20 1.39 -25.20 -38.08
N LEU A 21 2.46 -24.61 -38.64
CA LEU A 21 2.39 -23.66 -39.74
C LEU A 21 2.64 -24.29 -41.12
N LYS A 22 3.21 -25.51 -41.20
CA LYS A 22 3.62 -26.16 -42.46
C LYS A 22 2.54 -26.19 -43.53
N ASN A 23 1.28 -26.34 -43.16
CA ASN A 23 0.14 -26.44 -44.09
C ASN A 23 -0.83 -25.25 -44.01
N VAL A 24 -0.45 -24.18 -43.30
CA VAL A 24 -1.32 -23.00 -43.15
C VAL A 24 -1.17 -22.10 -44.37
N THR A 25 -2.19 -22.08 -45.22
CA THR A 25 -2.26 -21.21 -46.40
C THR A 25 -2.93 -19.87 -46.12
N THR A 26 -3.57 -19.73 -44.96
CA THR A 26 -4.35 -18.55 -44.58
C THR A 26 -3.52 -17.28 -44.61
N SER A 27 -3.97 -16.30 -45.39
CA SER A 27 -3.35 -14.98 -45.50
C SER A 27 -3.91 -14.00 -44.47
N LEU A 28 -3.23 -12.86 -44.30
CA LEU A 28 -3.76 -11.75 -43.49
C LEU A 28 -5.09 -11.23 -44.07
N SER A 29 -5.23 -11.18 -45.40
CA SER A 29 -6.48 -10.77 -46.07
C SER A 29 -7.62 -11.70 -45.69
N ASP A 30 -7.37 -13.01 -45.71
CA ASP A 30 -8.38 -14.02 -45.39
C ASP A 30 -8.86 -13.88 -43.93
N ILE A 31 -7.94 -13.56 -43.00
CA ILE A 31 -8.28 -13.31 -41.59
C ILE A 31 -9.03 -11.98 -41.45
N GLN A 32 -8.62 -10.93 -42.15
CA GLN A 32 -9.33 -9.65 -42.13
C GLN A 32 -10.77 -9.80 -42.64
N GLU A 33 -10.99 -10.51 -43.74
CA GLU A 33 -12.32 -10.81 -44.27
C GLU A 33 -13.18 -11.58 -43.27
N LYS A 34 -12.62 -12.61 -42.61
CA LYS A 34 -13.32 -13.36 -41.56
C LYS A 34 -13.65 -12.50 -40.35
N LEU A 35 -12.72 -11.64 -39.92
CA LEU A 35 -12.95 -10.75 -38.79
C LEU A 35 -14.04 -9.71 -39.11
N LEU A 36 -14.10 -9.19 -40.33
CA LEU A 36 -15.16 -8.26 -40.76
C LEU A 36 -16.56 -8.88 -40.77
N GLN A 37 -16.68 -10.20 -40.90
CA GLN A 37 -17.97 -10.88 -40.77
C GLN A 37 -18.47 -10.96 -39.32
N ILE A 38 -17.58 -10.80 -38.34
CA ILE A 38 -17.89 -10.96 -36.91
C ILE A 38 -17.87 -9.61 -36.17
N ILE A 39 -16.94 -8.73 -36.55
CA ILE A 39 -16.70 -7.42 -35.94
C ILE A 39 -17.39 -6.35 -36.76
N HIS A 40 -18.47 -5.79 -36.22
CA HIS A 40 -19.18 -4.65 -36.77
C HIS A 40 -18.78 -3.35 -36.06
N SER A 41 -19.18 -2.20 -36.60
CA SER A 41 -18.85 -0.87 -36.06
C SER A 41 -19.26 -0.65 -34.60
N HIS A 42 -20.24 -1.41 -34.11
CA HIS A 42 -20.76 -1.33 -32.73
C HIS A 42 -20.27 -2.47 -31.82
N THR A 43 -19.46 -3.41 -32.33
CA THR A 43 -18.89 -4.47 -31.50
C THR A 43 -17.94 -3.85 -30.49
N ILE A 44 -17.89 -4.34 -29.26
CA ILE A 44 -16.89 -3.90 -28.27
C ILE A 44 -15.79 -4.95 -28.21
N LEU A 45 -14.58 -4.59 -28.60
CA LEU A 45 -13.43 -5.48 -28.50
C LEU A 45 -12.88 -5.46 -27.09
N ILE A 46 -12.70 -6.64 -26.50
CA ILE A 46 -12.15 -6.81 -25.15
C ILE A 46 -10.84 -7.57 -25.27
N GLY A 47 -9.79 -7.10 -24.60
CA GLY A 47 -8.50 -7.79 -24.59
C GLY A 47 -7.49 -7.14 -23.66
N HIS A 48 -6.22 -7.50 -23.82
CA HIS A 48 -5.12 -7.00 -23.00
C HIS A 48 -3.99 -6.44 -23.87
N SER A 49 -3.77 -5.12 -23.80
CA SER A 49 -2.81 -4.40 -24.64
C SER A 49 -3.04 -4.58 -26.14
N LEU A 50 -4.31 -4.50 -26.56
CA LEU A 50 -4.79 -4.79 -27.92
C LEU A 50 -4.14 -3.93 -29.03
N ASN A 51 -3.46 -2.83 -28.66
CA ASN A 51 -2.72 -2.01 -29.61
C ASN A 51 -1.75 -2.84 -30.47
N SER A 52 -1.03 -3.80 -29.86
CA SER A 52 -0.08 -4.64 -30.58
C SER A 52 -0.78 -5.58 -31.56
N ASP A 53 -1.89 -6.19 -31.13
CA ASP A 53 -2.66 -7.14 -31.93
C ASP A 53 -3.35 -6.44 -33.12
N LEU A 54 -3.97 -5.28 -32.88
CA LEU A 54 -4.63 -4.49 -33.92
C LEU A 54 -3.62 -3.92 -34.93
N THR A 55 -2.42 -3.54 -34.47
CA THR A 55 -1.33 -3.13 -35.36
C THR A 55 -0.88 -4.29 -36.26
N ALA A 56 -0.74 -5.49 -35.69
CA ALA A 56 -0.37 -6.69 -36.44
C ALA A 56 -1.46 -7.09 -37.45
N LEU A 57 -2.73 -6.92 -37.09
CA LEU A 57 -3.89 -7.18 -37.96
C LEU A 57 -4.15 -6.05 -38.97
N LYS A 58 -3.50 -4.89 -38.84
CA LYS A 58 -3.75 -3.67 -39.63
C LYS A 58 -5.23 -3.24 -39.61
N ILE A 59 -5.87 -3.34 -38.43
CA ILE A 59 -7.28 -2.94 -38.23
C ILE A 59 -7.32 -1.82 -37.20
N THR A 60 -8.25 -0.88 -37.37
CA THR A 60 -8.59 0.13 -36.36
C THR A 60 -10.05 -0.05 -35.96
N HIS A 61 -10.35 0.15 -34.68
CA HIS A 61 -11.69 -0.06 -34.15
C HIS A 61 -11.97 0.95 -33.02
N PRO A 62 -13.12 1.66 -33.02
CA PRO A 62 -13.36 2.74 -32.06
C PRO A 62 -13.74 2.26 -30.66
N HIS A 63 -14.34 1.07 -30.53
CA HIS A 63 -14.90 0.59 -29.26
C HIS A 63 -14.05 -0.54 -28.67
N ILE A 64 -13.06 -0.16 -27.87
CA ILE A 64 -12.10 -1.09 -27.26
C ILE A 64 -12.12 -0.94 -25.73
N VAL A 65 -12.27 -2.05 -25.03
CA VAL A 65 -12.04 -2.18 -23.60
C VAL A 65 -10.74 -2.95 -23.39
N ASP A 66 -9.66 -2.20 -23.12
CA ASP A 66 -8.34 -2.77 -22.88
C ASP A 66 -8.09 -2.95 -21.37
N THR A 67 -7.97 -4.20 -20.92
CA THR A 67 -7.70 -4.56 -19.52
C THR A 67 -6.39 -3.99 -18.99
N ALA A 68 -5.39 -3.74 -19.84
CA ALA A 68 -4.14 -3.09 -19.43
C ALA A 68 -4.33 -1.60 -19.09
N ILE A 69 -5.42 -0.98 -19.56
CA ILE A 69 -5.77 0.42 -19.31
C ILE A 69 -6.75 0.51 -18.12
N ILE A 70 -7.81 -0.30 -18.13
CA ILE A 70 -8.84 -0.24 -17.07
C ILE A 70 -8.35 -0.80 -15.72
N PHE A 71 -7.23 -1.53 -15.70
CA PHE A 71 -6.49 -1.92 -14.49
C PHE A 71 -5.10 -1.25 -14.51
N PRO A 72 -5.00 0.02 -14.08
CA PRO A 72 -3.77 0.78 -14.19
C PRO A 72 -2.64 0.18 -13.36
N HIS A 73 -1.42 0.23 -13.89
CA HIS A 73 -0.24 -0.25 -13.18
C HIS A 73 0.03 0.60 -11.92
N PRO A 74 0.43 0.00 -10.79
CA PRO A 74 0.67 0.72 -9.55
C PRO A 74 1.67 1.87 -9.58
N ARG A 75 2.67 1.73 -10.44
CA ARG A 75 3.73 2.72 -10.63
C ARG A 75 3.35 3.82 -11.63
N GLY A 76 2.11 3.81 -12.13
CA GLY A 76 1.62 4.71 -13.15
C GLY A 76 2.13 4.40 -14.56
N PRO A 77 1.65 5.16 -15.56
CA PRO A 77 2.14 5.09 -16.94
C PRO A 77 3.64 5.39 -17.03
N PRO A 78 4.38 4.84 -18.02
CA PRO A 78 3.91 4.03 -19.15
C PRO A 78 3.79 2.52 -18.84
N LEU A 79 4.04 2.11 -17.59
CA LEU A 79 4.05 0.70 -17.20
C LEU A 79 2.63 0.11 -17.28
N LYS A 80 2.54 -1.15 -17.72
CA LYS A 80 1.30 -1.93 -17.80
C LYS A 80 1.43 -3.16 -16.90
N SER A 81 0.37 -3.49 -16.17
CA SER A 81 0.31 -4.76 -15.44
C SER A 81 0.14 -5.91 -16.43
N SER A 82 0.84 -7.03 -16.21
CA SER A 82 0.65 -8.22 -17.06
C SER A 82 -0.70 -8.87 -16.80
N LEU A 83 -1.29 -9.49 -17.82
CA LEU A 83 -2.54 -10.25 -17.70
C LEU A 83 -2.43 -11.33 -16.61
N LYS A 84 -1.28 -12.01 -16.52
CA LYS A 84 -0.99 -13.00 -15.47
C LYS A 84 -1.11 -12.42 -14.06
N PHE A 85 -0.54 -11.24 -13.84
CA PHE A 85 -0.67 -10.55 -12.55
C PHE A 85 -2.12 -10.18 -12.25
N LEU A 86 -2.85 -9.66 -13.25
CA LEU A 86 -4.26 -9.29 -13.09
C LEU A 86 -5.14 -10.51 -12.78
N ALA A 87 -4.94 -11.62 -13.48
CA ALA A 87 -5.66 -12.88 -13.26
C ALA A 87 -5.42 -13.42 -11.85
N GLN A 88 -4.16 -13.45 -11.42
CA GLN A 88 -3.81 -13.92 -10.08
C GLN A 88 -4.38 -13.00 -9.00
N ARG A 89 -4.30 -11.69 -9.19
CA ARG A 89 -4.73 -10.69 -8.19
C ARG A 89 -6.24 -10.58 -8.05
N TYR A 90 -6.96 -10.58 -9.16
CA TYR A 90 -8.37 -10.19 -9.19
C TYR A 90 -9.32 -11.37 -9.44
N LEU A 91 -8.84 -12.45 -10.07
CA LEU A 91 -9.61 -13.67 -10.28
C LEU A 91 -9.16 -14.83 -9.38
N ASN A 92 -8.06 -14.67 -8.63
CA ASN A 92 -7.37 -15.78 -7.93
C ASN A 92 -7.07 -16.96 -8.87
N ARG A 93 -6.80 -16.68 -10.14
CA ARG A 93 -6.55 -17.68 -11.20
C ARG A 93 -5.11 -17.59 -11.67
N GLU A 94 -4.46 -18.74 -11.77
CA GLU A 94 -3.16 -18.85 -12.43
C GLU A 94 -3.37 -19.22 -13.90
N ILE A 95 -2.88 -18.36 -14.80
CA ILE A 95 -2.90 -18.57 -16.26
C ILE A 95 -1.46 -18.73 -16.79
N GLN A 96 -1.31 -19.21 -18.02
CA GLN A 96 -0.02 -19.34 -18.70
C GLN A 96 0.98 -20.22 -17.93
N LYS A 97 0.50 -21.36 -17.41
CA LYS A 97 1.33 -22.37 -16.72
C LYS A 97 2.21 -23.07 -17.75
N GLY A 98 3.50 -22.72 -17.78
CA GLY A 98 4.46 -23.24 -18.77
C GLY A 98 5.20 -22.17 -19.57
N HIS A 99 5.00 -20.89 -19.27
CA HIS A 99 5.75 -19.80 -19.90
C HIS A 99 7.28 -19.99 -19.70
N GLY A 100 8.03 -20.08 -20.81
CA GLY A 100 9.48 -20.26 -20.80
C GLY A 100 9.99 -21.71 -20.75
N ALA A 101 9.10 -22.71 -20.66
CA ALA A 101 9.47 -24.12 -20.80
C ALA A 101 9.57 -24.55 -22.27
N THR A 102 10.26 -25.66 -22.55
CA THR A 102 10.28 -26.32 -23.87
C THR A 102 9.57 -27.67 -23.77
N GLY A 103 8.40 -27.81 -24.41
CA GLY A 103 7.61 -29.06 -24.41
C GLY A 103 6.13 -28.86 -24.72
N PRO A 104 5.31 -29.93 -24.76
CA PRO A 104 3.86 -29.84 -24.90
C PRO A 104 3.25 -29.04 -23.72
N GLY A 105 2.49 -27.99 -24.01
CA GLY A 105 1.97 -27.06 -23.00
C GLY A 105 2.86 -25.83 -22.74
N ALA A 106 3.94 -25.65 -23.49
CA ALA A 106 4.74 -24.43 -23.47
C ALA A 106 4.16 -23.34 -24.38
N GLY A 107 3.81 -22.18 -23.82
CA GLY A 107 3.30 -21.02 -24.57
C GLY A 107 2.08 -20.39 -23.91
N HIS A 108 1.49 -19.40 -24.58
CA HIS A 108 0.21 -18.83 -24.18
C HIS A 108 -0.91 -19.47 -24.97
N ASP A 109 -2.04 -19.71 -24.32
CA ASP A 109 -3.28 -20.07 -24.98
C ASP A 109 -4.11 -18.80 -25.18
N SER A 110 -4.35 -18.43 -26.45
CA SER A 110 -5.12 -17.24 -26.80
C SER A 110 -6.58 -17.32 -26.33
N ILE A 111 -7.14 -18.54 -26.21
CA ILE A 111 -8.50 -18.74 -25.69
C ILE A 111 -8.52 -18.51 -24.18
N GLU A 112 -7.52 -19.00 -23.45
CA GLU A 112 -7.35 -18.73 -22.01
C GLU A 112 -7.21 -17.23 -21.74
N ASP A 113 -6.35 -16.55 -22.51
CA ASP A 113 -6.09 -15.12 -22.36
C ASP A 113 -7.36 -14.29 -22.66
N ALA A 114 -8.10 -14.62 -23.74
CA ALA A 114 -9.34 -13.93 -24.09
C ALA A 114 -10.44 -14.11 -23.03
N LYS A 115 -10.63 -15.33 -22.52
CA LYS A 115 -11.60 -15.61 -21.43
C LYS A 115 -11.23 -14.87 -20.15
N THR A 116 -9.94 -14.83 -19.82
CA THR A 116 -9.45 -14.11 -18.64
C THR A 116 -9.72 -12.61 -18.74
N CYS A 117 -9.53 -12.00 -19.92
CA CYS A 117 -9.87 -10.60 -20.15
C CYS A 117 -11.37 -10.34 -19.95
N LEU A 118 -12.22 -11.22 -20.48
CA LEU A 118 -13.66 -11.13 -20.32
C LEU A 118 -14.08 -11.23 -18.84
N ASP A 119 -13.52 -12.17 -18.09
CA ASP A 119 -13.80 -12.35 -16.66
C ASP A 119 -13.38 -11.13 -15.82
N LEU A 120 -12.23 -10.51 -16.15
CA LEU A 120 -11.77 -9.28 -15.51
C LEU A 120 -12.72 -8.11 -15.76
N VAL A 121 -13.16 -7.93 -17.02
CA VAL A 121 -14.12 -6.88 -17.38
C VAL A 121 -15.46 -7.12 -16.69
N LYS A 122 -15.96 -8.36 -16.70
CA LYS A 122 -17.20 -8.75 -16.03
C LYS A 122 -17.18 -8.40 -14.55
N GLN A 123 -16.14 -8.79 -13.81
CA GLN A 123 -16.02 -8.44 -12.40
C GLN A 123 -15.95 -6.92 -12.16
N LYS A 124 -15.31 -6.17 -13.05
CA LYS A 124 -15.25 -4.70 -12.95
C LYS A 124 -16.61 -4.07 -13.19
N CYS A 125 -17.42 -4.60 -14.10
CA CYS A 125 -18.80 -4.15 -14.31
C CYS A 125 -19.67 -4.45 -13.07
N GLU A 126 -19.55 -5.65 -12.49
CA GLU A 126 -20.32 -6.08 -11.31
C GLU A 126 -19.94 -5.30 -10.04
N LYS A 127 -18.64 -5.06 -9.82
CA LYS A 127 -18.12 -4.39 -8.60
C LYS A 127 -18.01 -2.87 -8.74
N GLY A 128 -18.29 -2.34 -9.92
CA GLY A 128 -18.26 -0.91 -10.23
C GLY A 128 -16.91 -0.38 -10.72
N LYS A 129 -16.95 0.82 -11.30
CA LYS A 129 -15.84 1.46 -12.04
C LYS A 129 -14.53 1.55 -11.26
N ALA A 130 -14.60 1.79 -9.95
CA ALA A 130 -13.44 1.95 -9.07
C ALA A 130 -12.70 0.64 -8.78
N TRP A 131 -13.34 -0.51 -8.99
CA TRP A 131 -12.74 -1.81 -8.68
C TRP A 131 -11.50 -2.08 -9.55
N GLY A 132 -10.39 -2.45 -8.92
CA GLY A 132 -9.10 -2.69 -9.58
C GLY A 132 -8.38 -1.44 -10.10
N THR A 133 -8.84 -0.24 -9.71
CA THR A 133 -8.11 1.01 -9.98
C THR A 133 -7.20 1.40 -8.80
N PHE A 134 -6.21 2.26 -9.07
CA PHE A 134 -5.29 2.74 -8.05
C PHE A 134 -5.95 3.65 -7.00
N GLU A 135 -7.13 4.21 -7.28
CA GLU A 135 -7.94 4.92 -6.29
C GLU A 135 -8.39 4.00 -5.15
N ALA A 136 -8.44 2.68 -5.37
CA ALA A 136 -8.66 1.70 -4.30
C ALA A 136 -7.45 1.55 -3.34
N TYR A 137 -6.28 2.13 -3.65
CA TYR A 137 -5.05 2.05 -2.85
C TYR A 137 -4.69 3.36 -2.12
N GLY A 138 -5.53 4.39 -2.21
CA GLY A 138 -5.31 5.69 -1.55
C GLY A 138 -4.34 6.58 -2.32
N GLU A 139 -4.74 7.83 -2.54
CA GLU A 139 -3.84 8.87 -3.06
C GLU A 139 -2.97 9.41 -1.93
N ASN A 140 -1.69 9.68 -2.19
CA ASN A 140 -0.85 10.41 -1.25
C ASN A 140 -1.41 11.83 -1.04
N ILE A 141 -1.69 12.18 0.21
CA ILE A 141 -2.34 13.45 0.58
C ILE A 141 -1.56 14.67 0.10
N PHE A 142 -0.23 14.65 0.15
CA PHE A 142 0.62 15.76 -0.31
C PHE A 142 0.45 16.01 -1.82
N LYS A 143 0.37 14.94 -2.62
CA LYS A 143 0.07 15.06 -4.05
C LYS A 143 -1.32 15.63 -4.31
N ARG A 144 -2.30 15.25 -3.49
CA ARG A 144 -3.67 15.78 -3.60
C ARG A 144 -3.71 17.26 -3.26
N VAL A 145 -3.04 17.69 -2.19
CA VAL A 145 -2.91 19.09 -1.77
C VAL A 145 -2.23 19.91 -2.87
N ALA A 146 -1.10 19.45 -3.40
CA ALA A 146 -0.35 20.14 -4.46
C ALA A 146 -1.10 20.29 -5.80
N ARG A 147 -2.13 19.47 -6.05
CA ARG A 147 -3.04 19.63 -7.21
C ARG A 147 -4.19 20.59 -6.93
N THR A 148 -4.59 20.72 -5.66
CA THR A 148 -5.72 21.56 -5.27
C THR A 148 -5.36 23.02 -5.46
N GLY A 149 -6.20 23.76 -6.19
CA GLY A 149 -5.99 25.18 -6.50
C GLY A 149 -5.27 25.47 -7.83
N LYS A 150 -4.77 24.46 -8.56
CA LYS A 150 -4.25 24.65 -9.92
C LYS A 150 -5.41 24.81 -10.90
N LYS A 151 -5.66 26.02 -11.40
CA LYS A 151 -6.51 26.21 -12.60
C LYS A 151 -5.77 25.59 -13.79
N PHE A 152 -6.35 24.59 -14.44
CA PHE A 152 -5.82 24.09 -15.70
C PHE A 152 -5.82 25.24 -16.71
N LYS A 153 -4.64 25.65 -17.20
CA LYS A 153 -4.57 26.59 -18.32
C LYS A 153 -5.09 25.87 -19.56
N CYS A 154 -6.19 26.37 -20.14
CA CYS A 154 -6.47 26.12 -21.56
C CYS A 154 -5.28 26.66 -22.35
N GLN A 155 -4.68 25.79 -23.17
CA GLN A 155 -3.46 26.05 -23.90
C GLN A 155 -3.72 27.07 -25.02
N GLN A 156 -3.59 28.37 -24.71
CA GLN A 156 -3.38 29.47 -25.67
C GLN A 156 -3.17 30.79 -24.90
N GLY A 157 -1.93 31.30 -24.87
CA GLY A 157 -1.61 32.62 -24.31
C GLY A 157 -0.21 32.70 -23.69
N LEU A 158 0.52 33.77 -24.01
CA LEU A 158 1.94 34.01 -23.68
C LEU A 158 2.29 33.84 -22.19
N PRO A 159 3.56 33.52 -21.86
CA PRO A 159 4.01 33.31 -20.50
C PRO A 159 4.20 34.65 -19.77
N THR A 160 3.18 35.11 -19.06
CA THR A 160 3.32 36.13 -18.01
C THR A 160 3.59 35.48 -16.65
N ALA A 161 4.46 36.12 -15.88
CA ALA A 161 5.13 35.61 -14.69
C ALA A 161 4.18 35.10 -13.57
N GLN A 162 4.57 33.94 -13.03
CA GLN A 162 4.38 33.42 -11.67
C GLN A 162 3.16 33.95 -10.87
N SER A 163 2.06 33.20 -10.90
CA SER A 163 1.01 33.27 -9.89
C SER A 163 0.83 31.85 -9.32
N SER A 164 0.96 31.74 -7.99
CA SER A 164 1.31 30.55 -7.22
C SER A 164 0.53 29.27 -7.54
N ALA A 165 1.29 28.20 -7.63
CA ALA A 165 0.93 26.93 -8.23
C ALA A 165 0.52 25.89 -7.18
N GLY A 166 -0.78 25.78 -6.89
CA GLY A 166 -1.31 24.77 -5.96
C GLY A 166 -1.00 25.06 -4.49
N ARG A 167 -1.67 24.33 -3.59
CA ARG A 167 -1.42 24.42 -2.14
C ARG A 167 -0.12 23.73 -1.74
N THR A 168 0.60 24.29 -0.78
CA THR A 168 1.88 23.76 -0.28
C THR A 168 1.70 22.88 0.93
N SER A 169 2.69 22.02 1.18
CA SER A 169 2.61 21.05 2.26
C SER A 169 3.96 20.70 2.87
N ALA A 170 3.96 20.36 4.17
CA ALA A 170 5.14 19.94 4.92
C ALA A 170 4.92 18.60 5.62
N ALA A 171 5.98 17.79 5.70
CA ALA A 171 6.00 16.53 6.42
C ALA A 171 7.11 16.54 7.48
N VAL A 172 6.75 16.41 8.75
CA VAL A 172 7.67 16.50 9.90
C VAL A 172 7.71 15.16 10.63
N ASP A 173 8.85 14.46 10.63
CA ASP A 173 8.93 13.11 11.19
C ASP A 173 10.33 12.74 11.65
N TRP A 174 10.42 11.68 12.45
CA TRP A 174 11.69 11.15 12.93
C TRP A 174 12.48 10.44 11.83
N GLY A 175 13.73 10.88 11.60
CA GLY A 175 14.57 10.44 10.49
C GLY A 175 14.26 11.24 9.23
N ASP A 176 14.39 10.63 8.05
CA ASP A 176 14.22 11.31 6.77
C ASP A 176 12.82 11.06 6.17
N PRO A 177 11.90 12.07 6.16
CA PRO A 177 10.55 11.91 5.63
C PRO A 177 10.51 11.54 4.15
N ARG A 178 11.60 11.80 3.40
CA ARG A 178 11.74 11.45 1.99
C ARG A 178 11.82 9.95 1.73
N LYS A 179 12.10 9.15 2.76
CA LYS A 179 12.10 7.67 2.66
C LYS A 179 10.69 7.07 2.78
N GLY A 180 9.68 7.89 3.06
CA GLY A 180 8.30 7.45 3.28
C GLY A 180 7.27 8.27 2.50
N PRO A 181 6.02 8.33 2.98
CA PRO A 181 4.95 9.12 2.35
C PRO A 181 5.27 10.62 2.25
N GLY A 182 6.14 11.13 3.13
CA GLY A 182 6.59 12.52 3.15
C GLY A 182 7.45 12.93 1.94
N ALA A 183 7.90 12.00 1.10
CA ALA A 183 8.64 12.30 -0.13
C ALA A 183 7.87 13.16 -1.13
N ALA A 184 6.55 13.19 -1.02
CA ALA A 184 5.68 13.96 -1.88
C ALA A 184 5.30 15.33 -1.29
N ALA A 185 5.73 15.64 -0.06
CA ALA A 185 5.57 16.97 0.54
C ALA A 185 6.54 17.96 -0.12
N ASP A 186 6.15 19.22 -0.17
CA ASP A 186 7.01 20.30 -0.68
C ASP A 186 8.19 20.54 0.28
N PHE A 187 7.93 20.43 1.59
CA PHE A 187 8.91 20.67 2.66
C PHE A 187 9.03 19.48 3.63
N PRO A 188 9.92 18.51 3.36
CA PRO A 188 10.20 17.42 4.28
C PRO A 188 11.18 17.87 5.39
N ILE A 189 10.73 17.88 6.64
CA ILE A 189 11.51 18.27 7.82
C ILE A 189 11.91 17.02 8.61
N SER A 190 13.21 16.78 8.71
CA SER A 190 13.77 15.63 9.42
C SER A 190 14.01 15.96 10.89
N CYS A 191 13.58 15.08 11.80
CA CYS A 191 13.71 15.26 13.24
C CYS A 191 14.35 14.04 13.90
N THR A 192 14.87 14.21 15.11
CA THR A 192 15.46 13.16 15.95
C THR A 192 14.79 13.02 17.31
N SER A 193 14.02 14.03 17.73
CA SER A 193 13.24 14.05 18.97
C SER A 193 11.86 14.67 18.76
N ASP A 194 10.95 14.46 19.72
CA ASP A 194 9.61 15.07 19.67
C ASP A 194 9.66 16.59 19.85
N ASP A 195 10.67 17.15 20.52
CA ASP A 195 10.88 18.61 20.61
C ASP A 195 11.29 19.21 19.25
N GLU A 196 12.07 18.48 18.46
CA GLU A 196 12.38 18.86 17.08
C GLU A 196 11.15 18.76 16.18
N VAL A 197 10.30 17.76 16.38
CA VAL A 197 9.02 17.65 15.66
C VAL A 197 8.14 18.85 15.98
N MET A 198 7.99 19.21 17.26
CA MET A 198 7.23 20.39 17.67
C MET A 198 7.75 21.68 17.01
N ARG A 199 9.07 21.93 17.11
CA ARG A 199 9.69 23.09 16.46
C ARG A 199 9.55 23.06 14.94
N GLY A 200 9.65 21.89 14.32
CA GLY A 200 9.46 21.69 12.88
C GLY A 200 8.02 21.99 12.43
N VAL A 201 7.02 21.61 13.22
CA VAL A 201 5.61 21.96 12.97
C VAL A 201 5.41 23.46 13.06
N ILE A 202 5.91 24.09 14.12
CA ILE A 202 5.80 25.54 14.29
C ILE A 202 6.46 26.26 13.12
N ARG A 203 7.69 25.87 12.75
CA ARG A 203 8.42 26.38 11.58
C ARG A 203 7.63 26.23 10.28
N ALA A 204 6.99 25.07 10.06
CA ALA A 204 6.17 24.84 8.87
C ALA A 204 4.89 25.69 8.83
N VAL A 205 4.34 26.04 9.99
CA VAL A 205 3.15 26.89 10.14
C VAL A 205 3.47 28.37 10.02
N THR A 206 4.59 28.83 10.59
CA THR A 206 4.95 30.25 10.59
C THR A 206 5.76 30.66 9.36
N GLY A 207 6.50 29.72 8.78
CA GLY A 207 7.53 29.99 7.79
C GLY A 207 8.87 30.32 8.42
N ASP A 208 9.90 30.38 7.58
CA ASP A 208 11.25 30.77 7.99
C ASP A 208 11.37 32.29 8.18
N PRO A 209 12.20 32.77 9.12
CA PRO A 209 12.43 34.20 9.31
C PRO A 209 12.93 34.92 8.05
N ASP A 210 13.70 34.22 7.21
CA ASP A 210 14.20 34.74 5.93
C ASP A 210 13.30 34.39 4.74
N GLY A 211 12.31 33.51 4.93
CA GLY A 211 11.37 33.05 3.92
C GLY A 211 12.00 32.31 2.74
N LYS A 212 13.25 31.84 2.84
CA LYS A 212 13.99 31.27 1.70
C LYS A 212 13.63 29.82 1.41
N GLU A 213 13.50 29.00 2.45
CA GLU A 213 13.10 27.60 2.31
C GLU A 213 11.60 27.48 2.49
N ILE A 214 11.06 27.75 3.69
CA ILE A 214 9.62 27.78 3.93
C ILE A 214 9.14 29.24 3.82
N PRO A 215 8.16 29.55 2.95
CA PRO A 215 7.68 30.92 2.76
C PRO A 215 7.10 31.49 4.05
N GLY A 216 7.27 32.80 4.26
CA GLY A 216 6.67 33.51 5.39
C GLY A 216 5.14 33.38 5.36
N GLY A 217 4.55 32.97 6.48
CA GLY A 217 3.15 32.54 6.57
C GLY A 217 2.94 31.02 6.46
N GLY A 218 4.03 30.26 6.30
CA GLY A 218 4.03 28.80 6.37
C GLY A 218 3.41 28.10 5.16
N VAL A 219 2.93 26.88 5.39
CA VAL A 219 2.33 26.00 4.37
C VAL A 219 0.84 25.75 4.64
N ASP A 220 0.10 25.37 3.60
CA ASP A 220 -1.35 25.10 3.73
C ASP A 220 -1.67 23.80 4.49
N PHE A 221 -0.77 22.81 4.47
CA PHE A 221 -0.98 21.51 5.10
C PHE A 221 0.29 21.00 5.77
N VAL A 222 0.21 20.70 7.08
CA VAL A 222 1.31 20.10 7.84
C VAL A 222 0.88 18.74 8.34
N TRP A 223 1.70 17.72 8.07
CA TRP A 223 1.60 16.42 8.72
C TRP A 223 2.80 16.20 9.61
N ALA A 224 2.57 15.73 10.84
CA ALA A 224 3.63 15.45 11.80
C ALA A 224 3.33 14.22 12.64
N ARG A 225 4.38 13.61 13.19
CA ARG A 225 4.26 12.44 14.05
C ARG A 225 5.24 12.48 15.22
N PHE A 226 4.68 12.36 16.43
CA PHE A 226 5.42 12.11 17.67
C PHE A 226 5.70 10.61 17.85
N ARG A 227 6.86 10.25 18.39
CA ARG A 227 7.33 8.86 18.50
C ARG A 227 7.82 8.47 19.89
N GLU A 228 8.01 9.40 20.80
CA GLU A 228 8.58 9.12 22.13
C GLU A 228 7.70 8.16 22.96
N LEU A 229 6.40 8.40 23.00
CA LEU A 229 5.45 7.53 23.71
C LEU A 229 5.39 6.12 23.11
N GLU A 230 5.52 6.03 21.79
CA GLU A 230 5.58 4.77 21.05
C GLU A 230 6.83 3.96 21.44
N ALA A 231 7.96 4.65 21.65
CA ALA A 231 9.24 4.06 22.02
C ALA A 231 9.21 3.58 23.47
N LEU A 232 8.68 4.38 24.39
CA LEU A 232 8.53 4.03 25.80
C LEU A 232 7.60 2.83 26.02
N ARG A 233 6.54 2.71 25.22
CA ARG A 233 5.59 1.58 25.28
C ARG A 233 6.07 0.33 24.55
N GLY A 234 7.20 0.40 23.84
CA GLY A 234 7.71 -0.71 23.03
C GLY A 234 6.82 -1.07 21.83
N TRP A 235 5.97 -0.15 21.36
CA TRP A 235 5.03 -0.39 20.25
C TRP A 235 5.68 -0.37 18.87
N SER A 236 6.99 -0.07 18.80
CA SER A 236 7.76 -0.12 17.58
C SER A 236 8.26 -1.54 17.28
N ASN A 237 7.89 -2.08 16.11
CA ASN A 237 8.55 -3.25 15.54
C ASN A 237 10.01 -2.85 15.22
N ASN A 238 10.95 -3.34 16.03
CA ASN A 238 12.35 -2.95 16.11
C ASN A 238 13.04 -2.61 14.78
N ASN A 239 13.68 -1.43 14.72
CA ASN A 239 15.01 -1.24 14.10
C ASN A 239 15.77 0.03 14.56
N ARG A 240 15.37 0.70 15.65
CA ARG A 240 16.11 1.86 16.21
C ARG A 240 16.38 1.78 17.72
N ARG A 241 16.43 0.57 18.30
CA ARG A 241 16.97 0.40 19.67
C ARG A 241 18.48 0.73 19.77
N ALA A 242 19.17 0.93 18.64
CA ALA A 242 20.59 1.25 18.58
C ALA A 242 20.97 2.70 18.96
N THR A 243 20.00 3.60 19.21
CA THR A 243 20.31 5.02 19.49
C THR A 243 19.98 5.43 20.93
N ILE A 244 19.38 4.54 21.73
CA ILE A 244 19.11 4.74 23.17
C ILE A 244 20.04 3.84 24.00
N GLY A 245 21.31 3.74 23.57
CA GLY A 245 22.38 3.08 24.31
C GLY A 245 23.36 4.06 24.96
N ALA A 246 23.09 5.37 24.90
CA ALA A 246 24.04 6.42 25.27
C ALA A 246 23.60 7.31 26.46
N LEU A 247 22.54 6.95 27.19
CA LEU A 247 22.26 7.54 28.50
C LEU A 247 21.72 6.47 29.46
N GLY A 248 22.49 6.23 30.52
CA GLY A 248 22.02 5.60 31.75
C GLY A 248 22.01 4.07 31.76
N SER A 249 23.18 3.48 32.06
CA SER A 249 23.23 2.26 32.86
C SER A 249 22.37 2.47 34.10
N ASP A 250 21.39 1.59 34.31
CA ASP A 250 21.04 0.99 35.60
C ASP A 250 19.60 0.44 35.57
N CYS A 251 19.44 -0.81 35.14
CA CYS A 251 18.45 -1.72 35.73
C CYS A 251 18.75 -3.17 35.34
N VAL A 252 19.44 -3.84 36.27
CA VAL A 252 19.47 -5.28 36.58
C VAL A 252 18.86 -6.22 35.52
N THR A 253 19.75 -6.91 34.82
CA THR A 253 19.51 -8.21 34.20
C THR A 253 19.18 -9.24 35.29
N SER A 254 17.96 -9.74 35.35
CA SER A 254 17.66 -10.99 36.06
C SER A 254 17.09 -11.99 35.07
N ASP A 255 17.99 -12.80 34.51
CA ASP A 255 17.68 -14.09 33.93
C ASP A 255 17.00 -14.97 34.99
N ILE A 256 15.84 -15.54 34.68
CA ILE A 256 15.21 -16.59 35.50
C ILE A 256 15.06 -17.85 34.63
N PRO A 257 15.63 -18.99 35.05
CA PRO A 257 15.69 -20.21 34.25
C PRO A 257 14.41 -21.05 34.36
N ILE A 258 14.15 -21.79 33.28
CA ILE A 258 13.11 -22.80 33.11
C ILE A 258 13.34 -23.94 34.11
N LYS A 259 12.31 -24.31 34.89
CA LYS A 259 12.17 -25.63 35.51
C LYS A 259 10.75 -26.16 35.33
N SER A 260 10.71 -27.45 35.00
CA SER A 260 9.57 -28.35 34.85
C SER A 260 8.96 -28.74 36.20
N ASP A 261 7.63 -28.80 36.30
CA ASP A 261 6.84 -30.04 36.48
C ASP A 261 5.41 -29.79 37.00
N GLU A 262 4.49 -30.52 36.36
CA GLU A 262 3.20 -31.11 36.76
C GLU A 262 2.15 -30.42 37.68
N GLN A 263 0.94 -30.39 37.10
CA GLN A 263 -0.39 -30.81 37.61
C GLN A 263 -1.30 -29.89 38.46
N THR A 264 -2.46 -29.62 37.82
CA THR A 264 -3.84 -29.48 38.35
C THR A 264 -4.24 -28.28 39.23
N SER A 265 -5.08 -27.40 38.68
CA SER A 265 -6.55 -27.46 38.83
C SER A 265 -7.22 -26.17 38.32
N VAL A 266 -8.38 -26.31 37.68
CA VAL A 266 -9.25 -25.22 37.22
C VAL A 266 -10.18 -24.81 38.37
N PRO A 267 -10.59 -23.53 38.47
CA PRO A 267 -12.02 -23.30 38.49
C PRO A 267 -12.51 -22.13 37.64
N ALA A 268 -13.83 -22.11 37.50
CA ALA A 268 -14.65 -21.50 36.48
C ALA A 268 -14.86 -19.97 36.58
N THR A 269 -15.05 -19.38 35.40
CA THR A 269 -16.04 -18.35 35.04
C THR A 269 -16.36 -17.25 36.04
N THR A 270 -15.91 -16.01 35.78
CA THR A 270 -16.76 -14.81 35.96
C THR A 270 -16.27 -13.61 35.14
N ALA A 271 -17.24 -12.94 34.50
CA ALA A 271 -17.30 -11.54 34.06
C ALA A 271 -16.25 -10.97 33.07
N VAL A 272 -16.73 -10.75 31.84
CA VAL A 272 -16.11 -9.96 30.77
C VAL A 272 -16.56 -8.50 30.92
N SER A 273 -15.85 -7.70 31.71
CA SER A 273 -16.09 -6.24 31.82
C SER A 273 -14.87 -5.50 32.39
N GLU A 274 -13.71 -5.51 31.73
CA GLU A 274 -12.61 -4.60 32.13
C GLU A 274 -11.55 -4.51 31.02
N ALA A 275 -11.72 -3.54 30.13
CA ALA A 275 -10.68 -3.14 29.19
C ALA A 275 -10.79 -1.66 28.79
N LEU A 276 -11.25 -0.79 29.70
CA LEU A 276 -11.29 0.66 29.46
C LEU A 276 -10.77 1.55 30.60
N ASP A 277 -10.48 1.04 31.78
CA ASP A 277 -9.93 1.88 32.87
C ASP A 277 -8.59 1.33 33.35
N ILE A 278 -7.49 1.79 32.73
CA ILE A 278 -6.19 1.72 33.40
C ILE A 278 -6.13 2.96 34.32
N PRO A 279 -6.12 2.79 35.66
CA PRO A 279 -6.00 3.91 36.57
C PRO A 279 -4.72 4.70 36.25
N LEU A 280 -4.77 6.03 36.31
CA LEU A 280 -3.59 6.90 36.11
C LEU A 280 -2.44 6.52 37.07
N SER A 281 -2.75 5.88 38.20
CA SER A 281 -1.80 5.33 39.18
C SER A 281 -1.03 4.09 38.70
N ALA A 282 -1.46 3.42 37.64
CA ALA A 282 -0.79 2.26 37.05
C ALA A 282 0.22 2.61 35.94
N LEU A 283 0.34 3.90 35.56
CA LEU A 283 1.42 4.35 34.70
C LEU A 283 2.73 4.42 35.49
N THR A 284 3.78 3.79 34.97
CA THR A 284 5.14 3.99 35.49
C THR A 284 5.48 5.48 35.43
N LYS A 285 6.20 6.02 36.43
CA LYS A 285 6.59 7.44 36.50
C LYS A 285 7.14 8.00 35.15
N PRO A 286 7.96 7.25 34.38
CA PRO A 286 8.44 7.70 33.06
C PRO A 286 7.32 7.89 32.02
N SER A 287 6.27 7.05 32.07
CA SER A 287 5.15 7.13 31.12
C SER A 287 4.24 8.33 31.40
N ALA A 288 4.04 8.67 32.68
CA ALA A 288 3.25 9.84 33.06
C ALA A 288 3.95 11.15 32.66
N HIS A 289 5.27 11.23 32.85
CA HIS A 289 6.07 12.38 32.44
C HIS A 289 6.04 12.58 30.92
N ALA A 290 6.23 11.52 30.13
CA ALA A 290 6.18 11.62 28.67
C ALA A 290 4.81 12.05 28.12
N ILE A 291 3.72 11.68 28.79
CA ILE A 291 2.37 12.15 28.43
C ILE A 291 2.21 13.64 28.74
N ALA A 292 2.73 14.11 29.88
CA ALA A 292 2.71 15.52 30.23
C ALA A 292 3.49 16.36 29.20
N GLU A 293 4.71 15.94 28.85
CA GLU A 293 5.54 16.58 27.81
C GLU A 293 4.84 16.59 26.45
N MET A 294 4.26 15.45 26.02
CA MET A 294 3.48 15.40 24.78
C MET A 294 2.29 16.36 24.80
N THR A 295 1.60 16.47 25.93
CA THR A 295 0.45 17.37 26.10
C THR A 295 0.90 18.83 25.99
N GLN A 296 2.02 19.18 26.61
CA GLN A 296 2.60 20.52 26.52
C GLN A 296 3.01 20.86 25.09
N ARG A 297 3.69 19.96 24.38
CA ARG A 297 4.07 20.15 22.97
C ARG A 297 2.86 20.36 22.06
N ILE A 298 1.77 19.61 22.27
CA ILE A 298 0.51 19.79 21.54
C ILE A 298 -0.10 21.17 21.83
N PHE A 299 -0.08 21.60 23.10
CA PHE A 299 -0.55 22.92 23.51
C PHE A 299 0.26 24.05 22.86
N ASP A 300 1.58 23.91 22.81
CA ASP A 300 2.47 24.90 22.19
C ASP A 300 2.25 24.98 20.68
N ILE A 301 2.08 23.83 20.00
CA ILE A 301 1.69 23.80 18.59
C ILE A 301 0.36 24.52 18.40
N TYR A 302 -0.68 24.15 19.16
CA TYR A 302 -2.01 24.75 19.04
C TYR A 302 -1.95 26.26 19.27
N SER A 303 -1.18 26.71 20.25
CA SER A 303 -0.97 28.13 20.57
C SER A 303 -0.27 28.89 19.44
N ALA A 304 0.59 28.24 18.67
CA ALA A 304 1.28 28.84 17.52
C ALA A 304 0.43 28.88 16.23
N LEU A 305 -0.68 28.14 16.13
CA LEU A 305 -1.48 28.10 14.90
C LEU A 305 -2.17 29.44 14.57
N PRO A 306 -2.33 29.80 13.30
CA PRO A 306 -3.20 30.91 12.88
C PRO A 306 -4.67 30.66 13.27
N PRO A 307 -5.49 31.72 13.39
CA PRO A 307 -6.94 31.56 13.57
C PRO A 307 -7.56 30.81 12.38
N CYS A 308 -8.66 30.11 12.62
CA CYS A 308 -9.36 29.30 11.63
C CYS A 308 -8.55 28.12 11.07
N THR A 309 -7.55 27.64 11.82
CA THR A 309 -6.77 26.45 11.44
C THR A 309 -7.43 25.19 11.99
N ALA A 310 -7.70 24.22 11.11
CA ALA A 310 -8.16 22.89 11.51
C ALA A 310 -6.99 22.04 12.04
N VAL A 311 -7.17 21.44 13.21
CA VAL A 311 -6.22 20.54 13.85
C VAL A 311 -6.83 19.17 13.98
N ILE A 312 -6.10 18.16 13.54
CA ILE A 312 -6.51 16.77 13.64
C ILE A 312 -5.40 16.00 14.35
N LEU A 313 -5.71 15.46 15.53
CA LEU A 313 -4.80 14.65 16.32
C LEU A 313 -5.27 13.20 16.27
N TYR A 314 -4.40 12.29 15.84
CA TYR A 314 -4.66 10.86 15.86
C TYR A 314 -3.69 10.16 16.80
N SER A 315 -4.20 9.31 17.69
CA SER A 315 -3.35 8.43 18.50
C SER A 315 -2.64 7.34 17.67
N GLY A 316 -3.08 7.15 16.41
CA GLY A 316 -2.64 6.06 15.55
C GLY A 316 -3.32 4.74 15.92
N SER A 317 -2.59 3.64 15.74
CA SER A 317 -3.02 2.28 16.08
C SER A 317 -2.91 2.02 17.59
N GLY A 318 -3.79 1.17 18.11
CA GLY A 318 -3.73 0.64 19.47
C GLY A 318 -2.56 -0.32 19.67
N CYS A 319 -2.49 -0.96 20.84
CA CYS A 319 -1.36 -1.82 21.21
C CYS A 319 -1.14 -2.97 20.19
N PRO A 320 -0.01 -2.98 19.46
CA PRO A 320 0.22 -3.98 18.41
C PRO A 320 0.90 -5.25 18.94
N LEU A 321 1.34 -5.27 20.21
CA LEU A 321 2.24 -6.31 20.74
C LEU A 321 1.66 -7.72 20.61
N GLU A 322 0.43 -7.91 21.05
CA GLU A 322 -0.21 -9.23 21.03
C GLU A 322 -0.52 -9.68 19.60
N MET A 323 -0.93 -8.74 18.73
CA MET A 323 -1.12 -9.02 17.31
C MET A 323 0.20 -9.47 16.66
N SER A 324 1.30 -8.75 16.89
CA SER A 324 2.62 -9.08 16.38
C SER A 324 3.11 -10.45 16.89
N ARG A 325 2.90 -10.75 18.18
CA ARG A 325 3.23 -12.05 18.79
C ARG A 325 2.49 -13.19 18.11
N LEU A 326 1.17 -13.06 17.95
CA LEU A 326 0.33 -14.06 17.29
C LEU A 326 0.64 -14.19 15.80
N GLN A 327 1.00 -13.11 15.10
CA GLN A 327 1.46 -13.16 13.70
C GLN A 327 2.78 -13.92 13.56
N ALA A 328 3.72 -13.75 14.50
CA ALA A 328 4.98 -14.50 14.51
C ALA A 328 4.74 -16.01 14.74
N LEU A 329 3.83 -16.36 15.66
CA LEU A 329 3.39 -17.73 15.87
C LEU A 329 2.71 -18.32 14.63
N HIS A 330 1.80 -17.57 13.99
CA HIS A 330 1.14 -18.00 12.75
C HIS A 330 2.14 -18.22 11.62
N THR A 331 3.16 -17.36 11.51
CA THR A 331 4.22 -17.51 10.52
C THR A 331 5.05 -18.77 10.78
N THR A 332 5.34 -19.06 12.05
CA THR A 332 6.05 -20.27 12.46
C THR A 332 5.25 -21.53 12.14
N PHE A 333 3.96 -21.55 12.48
CA PHE A 333 3.04 -22.63 12.10
C PHE A 333 3.01 -22.85 10.58
N LYS A 334 2.81 -21.79 9.78
CA LYS A 334 2.79 -21.91 8.30
C LYS A 334 4.08 -22.46 7.72
N ARG A 335 5.22 -22.18 8.36
CA ARG A 335 6.53 -22.71 7.95
C ARG A 335 6.64 -24.19 8.28
N GLU A 336 6.24 -24.61 9.47
CA GLU A 336 6.37 -26.00 9.92
C GLU A 336 5.31 -26.93 9.32
N TYR A 337 4.08 -26.46 9.14
CA TYR A 337 2.99 -27.25 8.57
C TYR A 337 3.27 -27.72 7.14
N LYS A 338 4.16 -27.03 6.41
CA LYS A 338 4.60 -27.44 5.08
C LYS A 338 5.51 -28.67 5.08
N THR A 339 6.20 -28.95 6.18
CA THR A 339 7.29 -29.94 6.24
C THR A 339 7.10 -31.01 7.30
N LYS A 340 6.35 -30.71 8.38
CA LYS A 340 6.13 -31.60 9.53
C LYS A 340 4.67 -32.04 9.60
N LYS A 341 4.45 -33.22 10.17
CA LYS A 341 3.10 -33.69 10.53
C LYS A 341 2.57 -32.90 11.73
N TRP A 342 1.24 -32.85 11.86
CA TRP A 342 0.52 -32.09 12.90
C TRP A 342 1.07 -32.28 14.31
N ASP A 343 1.38 -33.52 14.70
CA ASP A 343 1.84 -33.84 16.05
C ASP A 343 3.25 -33.33 16.37
N GLN A 344 4.03 -33.00 15.34
CA GLN A 344 5.43 -32.55 15.44
C GLN A 344 5.57 -31.02 15.33
N LEU A 345 4.46 -30.29 15.28
CA LEU A 345 4.46 -28.82 15.20
C LEU A 345 4.75 -28.20 16.57
N SER A 346 5.63 -27.20 16.57
CA SER A 346 5.93 -26.40 17.77
C SER A 346 4.79 -25.47 18.15
N VAL A 347 4.03 -25.01 17.15
CA VAL A 347 2.85 -24.18 17.31
C VAL A 347 1.71 -24.88 16.60
N ARG A 348 0.64 -25.19 17.32
CA ARG A 348 -0.60 -25.68 16.71
C ARG A 348 -1.52 -24.48 16.50
N TRP A 349 -1.91 -24.24 15.26
CA TRP A 349 -2.81 -23.14 14.92
C TRP A 349 -4.21 -23.69 14.69
N THR A 350 -5.10 -23.41 15.62
CA THR A 350 -6.51 -23.82 15.59
C THR A 350 -7.41 -22.60 15.51
N ASP A 351 -8.73 -22.83 15.55
CA ASP A 351 -9.72 -21.76 15.60
C ASP A 351 -9.53 -20.84 16.82
N VAL A 352 -8.95 -21.34 17.92
CA VAL A 352 -8.69 -20.55 19.12
C VAL A 352 -7.63 -19.47 18.84
N GLU A 353 -6.50 -19.84 18.24
CA GLU A 353 -5.43 -18.89 17.88
C GLU A 353 -5.88 -17.94 16.77
N GLU A 354 -6.66 -18.42 15.81
CA GLU A 354 -7.27 -17.61 14.76
C GLU A 354 -8.20 -16.53 15.34
N GLN A 355 -9.09 -16.90 16.27
CA GLN A 355 -9.95 -15.95 16.97
C GLN A 355 -9.16 -15.00 17.88
N ALA A 356 -8.11 -15.48 18.55
CA ALA A 356 -7.22 -14.63 19.34
C ALA A 356 -6.52 -13.59 18.45
N LEU A 357 -6.00 -13.99 17.29
CA LEU A 357 -5.36 -13.09 16.34
C LEU A 357 -6.34 -12.03 15.81
N ARG A 358 -7.59 -12.43 15.53
CA ARG A 358 -8.65 -11.48 15.14
C ARG A 358 -8.94 -10.46 16.23
N ARG A 359 -9.10 -10.90 17.49
CA ARG A 359 -9.31 -9.99 18.64
C ARG A 359 -8.13 -9.04 18.84
N ALA A 360 -6.90 -9.57 18.82
CA ALA A 360 -5.69 -8.75 18.93
C ALA A 360 -5.56 -7.74 17.77
N SER A 361 -5.96 -8.14 16.56
CA SER A 361 -5.99 -7.25 15.39
C SER A 361 -7.02 -6.13 15.54
N LEU A 362 -8.16 -6.38 16.19
CA LEU A 362 -9.13 -5.33 16.49
C LEU A 362 -8.56 -4.35 17.52
N VAL A 363 -7.96 -4.85 18.61
CA VAL A 363 -7.25 -4.03 19.62
C VAL A 363 -6.18 -3.14 18.98
N ALA A 364 -5.35 -3.70 18.09
CA ALA A 364 -4.33 -2.93 17.37
C ALA A 364 -4.93 -1.89 16.41
N ARG A 365 -6.16 -2.07 15.95
CA ARG A 365 -6.85 -1.11 15.05
C ARG A 365 -7.58 0.00 15.78
N HIS A 366 -7.89 -0.17 17.06
CA HIS A 366 -8.54 0.87 17.84
C HIS A 366 -7.61 2.09 17.97
N GLY A 367 -8.13 3.26 17.66
CA GLY A 367 -7.43 4.53 17.76
C GLY A 367 -8.42 5.63 18.08
N LEU A 368 -7.92 6.72 18.66
CA LEU A 368 -8.69 7.92 18.96
C LEU A 368 -8.29 9.02 17.97
N GLY A 369 -9.29 9.78 17.53
CA GLY A 369 -9.13 10.95 16.69
C GLY A 369 -9.79 12.14 17.35
N PHE A 370 -9.06 13.24 17.50
CA PHE A 370 -9.58 14.51 17.96
C PHE A 370 -9.51 15.49 16.80
N VAL A 371 -10.59 16.24 16.61
CA VAL A 371 -10.67 17.28 15.58
C VAL A 371 -11.08 18.56 16.26
N GLY A 372 -10.35 19.63 16.00
CA GLY A 372 -10.65 20.97 16.50
C GLY A 372 -10.35 22.02 15.44
N VAL A 373 -10.89 23.21 15.64
CA VAL A 373 -10.52 24.41 14.89
C VAL A 373 -10.07 25.44 15.91
N LYS A 374 -9.01 26.17 15.61
CA LYS A 374 -8.54 27.28 16.45
C LYS A 374 -9.33 28.55 16.23
#